data_AF-R7H7B8-F1
#
_entry.id   AF-R7H7B8-F1
#
_cell.length_a   1.000
_cell.length_b   1.000
_cell.length_c   1.000
_cell.angle_alpha   90.00
_cell.angle_beta   90.00
_cell.angle_gamma   90.00
#
_symmetry.space_group_name_H-M   'P 1'
#
loop_
_entity.id
_entity.type
_entity.pdbx_description
1 polymer ?
#
loop_
_entity_poly.entity_id
_entity_poly.type
_entity_poly.pdbx_seq_one_letter_code
_entity_poly.pdbx_strand_id
1 'polypeptide(L)'
;MQMPKQGFKEERKKTQVKKMFQKKKAVVWIAAIAGMIAAFGCFTEKAQAAGFSGMIFYHRFLINCWGDSMTAGQGGNGVTYPQVLKELTGFPVNNFGVSGENTYEIVDRSAEYGDQSGDIMIIEMGDNGKWKNMDDLINQYQNMLDEADCSNYIIISSTDDPNDTDQIWGESGYEPGMQDTWYEAALKDAFGEHVVTARKYLIENGLSINGLDETDEDRERAEKGLISLQLRNYWIDNTHLNGYGYRAQAYAVYEKGIELGYWFANGGDVTSDSWVVVEDDVIQADYTGMASNEYGWWYFNDGTLDLSYTGMAANEYGWWYMTNGALDLSYTGMASNEYGWWYMTNGALDLSYTGMALNEYGWWYMTNGALDLSYTGMALNEYGWWYFNNGLLDLNYTGIASNEYGSWYYRNGIIAYDYSGTVADNGKTYTVQNGFVIA
;
A
#
# COMPACT_ATOMS: atom_id res chain seq x y z
N MET A 1 42.43 -57.77 3.15
CA MET A 1 42.57 -57.38 1.72
C MET A 1 41.47 -56.38 1.43
N GLN A 2 41.76 -55.08 1.58
CA GLN A 2 42.13 -54.16 0.50
C GLN A 2 40.93 -53.78 -0.38
N MET A 3 40.45 -52.53 -0.21
CA MET A 3 39.64 -51.80 -1.19
C MET A 3 40.43 -51.60 -2.49
N PRO A 4 39.73 -51.38 -3.63
CA PRO A 4 39.66 -50.04 -4.23
C PRO A 4 38.25 -49.70 -4.79
N LYS A 5 37.65 -48.54 -4.52
CA LYS A 5 37.74 -47.19 -5.17
C LYS A 5 37.17 -47.06 -6.60
N GLN A 6 36.02 -46.38 -6.72
CA GLN A 6 35.71 -45.15 -7.51
C GLN A 6 34.21 -45.13 -7.89
N GLY A 7 33.39 -44.19 -7.41
CA GLY A 7 33.05 -42.89 -8.04
C GLY A 7 31.62 -42.99 -8.62
N PHE A 8 30.69 -42.04 -8.59
CA PHE A 8 30.67 -40.60 -8.33
C PHE A 8 29.18 -40.16 -8.18
N LYS A 9 28.96 -39.02 -7.48
CA LYS A 9 27.83 -38.08 -7.56
C LYS A 9 26.42 -38.55 -7.16
N GLU A 10 25.97 -38.20 -5.95
CA GLU A 10 24.66 -37.52 -5.74
C GLU A 10 24.33 -37.10 -4.28
N GLU A 11 25.29 -36.60 -3.49
CA GLU A 11 24.96 -36.19 -2.10
C GLU A 11 25.59 -34.88 -1.63
N ARG A 12 25.69 -33.90 -2.55
CA ARG A 12 26.01 -32.50 -2.20
C ARG A 12 25.09 -31.51 -2.90
N LYS A 13 23.79 -31.54 -2.59
CA LYS A 13 22.89 -30.41 -2.87
C LYS A 13 21.83 -30.14 -1.77
N LYS A 14 21.79 -30.89 -0.68
CA LYS A 14 20.78 -30.71 0.39
C LYS A 14 21.26 -30.05 1.68
N THR A 15 22.50 -29.53 1.72
CA THR A 15 23.08 -28.90 2.95
C THR A 15 23.52 -27.45 2.75
N GLN A 16 22.99 -26.75 1.73
CA GLN A 16 23.31 -25.34 1.47
C GLN A 16 22.13 -24.35 1.56
N VAL A 17 20.91 -24.80 1.85
CA VAL A 17 19.73 -23.91 1.93
C VAL A 17 19.24 -23.67 3.36
N LYS A 18 19.75 -24.41 4.36
CA LYS A 18 19.33 -24.28 5.78
C LYS A 18 20.30 -23.48 6.66
N LYS A 19 21.05 -22.54 6.08
CA LYS A 19 22.09 -21.75 6.77
C LYS A 19 22.07 -20.24 6.48
N MET A 20 20.89 -19.65 6.20
CA MET A 20 20.74 -18.21 5.97
C MET A 20 19.79 -17.46 6.93
N PHE A 21 19.35 -18.05 8.04
CA PHE A 21 18.44 -17.37 8.99
C PHE A 21 18.93 -17.31 10.44
N GLN A 22 20.23 -17.42 10.68
CA GLN A 22 20.81 -17.12 11.99
C GLN A 22 22.18 -16.48 11.83
N LYS A 23 22.22 -15.16 11.70
CA LYS A 23 23.30 -14.27 12.19
C LYS A 23 23.05 -12.82 11.74
N LYS A 24 22.23 -12.08 12.49
CA LYS A 24 22.45 -10.64 12.78
C LYS A 24 21.81 -10.28 14.13
N LYS A 25 22.26 -10.93 15.20
CA LYS A 25 22.40 -10.27 16.51
C LYS A 25 23.86 -9.87 16.59
N ALA A 26 24.16 -8.60 16.35
CA ALA A 26 25.45 -7.99 16.63
C ALA A 26 25.40 -6.47 16.49
N VAL A 27 25.51 -5.80 17.65
CA VAL A 27 26.34 -4.59 17.86
C VAL A 27 25.69 -3.25 17.46
N VAL A 28 24.98 -2.66 18.43
CA VAL A 28 24.88 -1.22 18.64
C VAL A 28 26.29 -0.69 18.93
N TRP A 29 26.97 -0.04 17.98
CA TRP A 29 28.10 0.86 18.22
C TRP A 29 28.18 1.92 17.12
N ILE A 30 27.92 3.18 17.51
CA ILE A 30 28.54 4.43 17.06
C ILE A 30 28.82 4.57 15.55
N ALA A 31 27.90 5.22 14.85
CA ALA A 31 28.19 5.99 13.64
C ALA A 31 27.37 7.29 13.66
N ALA A 32 27.56 8.10 14.69
CA ALA A 32 26.83 9.35 14.93
C ALA A 32 27.54 10.62 14.41
N ILE A 33 28.64 10.56 13.66
CA ILE A 33 29.53 11.75 13.54
C ILE A 33 29.90 12.23 12.12
N ALA A 34 29.43 11.64 11.01
CA ALA A 34 29.90 12.11 9.68
C ALA A 34 28.84 12.34 8.58
N GLY A 35 27.55 12.05 8.81
CA GLY A 35 26.53 12.13 7.75
C GLY A 35 25.73 13.44 7.66
N MET A 36 25.63 14.21 8.75
CA MET A 36 24.59 15.26 8.84
C MET A 36 24.98 16.64 8.28
N ILE A 37 26.24 16.88 7.92
CA ILE A 37 26.66 18.19 7.34
C ILE A 37 26.51 18.21 5.80
N ALA A 38 26.37 17.05 5.14
CA ALA A 38 26.31 16.98 3.67
C ALA A 38 24.88 17.13 3.08
N ALA A 39 23.83 17.06 3.89
CA ALA A 39 22.44 17.07 3.40
C ALA A 39 21.88 18.46 3.04
N PHE A 40 22.60 19.55 3.34
CA PHE A 40 22.12 20.92 3.11
C PHE A 40 22.57 21.56 1.78
N GLY A 41 23.31 20.83 0.93
CA GLY A 41 23.98 21.45 -0.22
C GLY A 41 24.03 20.62 -1.49
N CYS A 42 22.95 19.96 -1.92
CA CYS A 42 22.76 19.56 -3.32
C CYS A 42 21.33 19.07 -3.59
N PHE A 43 20.37 20.00 -3.68
CA PHE A 43 19.15 19.74 -4.46
C PHE A 43 19.39 20.23 -5.89
N THR A 44 20.26 19.54 -6.62
CA THR A 44 20.36 19.62 -8.09
C THR A 44 20.72 18.26 -8.64
N GLU A 45 19.77 17.69 -9.38
CA GLU A 45 19.87 16.57 -10.34
C GLU A 45 20.56 15.27 -9.88
N LYS A 46 19.78 14.18 -9.95
CA LYS A 46 20.12 12.76 -9.64
C LYS A 46 19.93 12.33 -8.18
N ALA A 47 18.67 12.31 -7.75
CA ALA A 47 18.21 11.26 -6.84
C ALA A 47 18.25 9.92 -7.60
N GLN A 48 19.42 9.31 -7.71
CA GLN A 48 19.55 7.95 -8.23
C GLN A 48 20.40 7.11 -7.27
N ALA A 49 19.71 6.13 -6.69
CA ALA A 49 20.22 4.90 -6.10
C ALA A 49 21.01 4.99 -4.79
N ALA A 50 20.29 4.87 -3.67
CA ALA A 50 20.41 3.71 -2.77
C ALA A 50 19.54 3.94 -1.51
N GLY A 51 18.37 3.32 -1.50
CA GLY A 51 17.46 3.17 -0.37
C GLY A 51 16.30 2.34 -0.88
N PHE A 52 16.07 1.14 -0.35
CA PHE A 52 14.91 0.35 -0.74
C PHE A 52 13.64 1.14 -0.37
N SER A 53 12.98 1.70 -1.37
CA SER A 53 11.59 2.12 -1.30
C SER A 53 10.92 1.54 -2.53
N GLY A 54 10.55 0.26 -2.44
CA GLY A 54 9.68 -0.41 -3.42
C GLY A 54 8.21 -0.09 -3.18
N MET A 55 7.91 0.88 -2.31
CA MET A 55 6.57 1.18 -1.84
C MET A 55 5.90 2.17 -2.79
N ILE A 56 4.95 1.69 -3.61
CA ILE A 56 4.16 2.53 -4.52
C ILE A 56 2.79 2.81 -3.90
N PHE A 57 2.34 4.05 -4.02
CA PHE A 57 1.08 4.58 -3.48
C PHE A 57 -0.02 4.42 -4.54
N TYR A 58 -1.06 3.63 -4.25
CA TYR A 58 -2.17 3.41 -5.18
C TYR A 58 -3.48 4.00 -4.65
N HIS A 59 -4.15 4.78 -5.50
CA HIS A 59 -5.56 5.10 -5.33
C HIS A 59 -6.35 3.87 -5.76
N ARG A 60 -7.38 3.52 -5.01
CA ARG A 60 -8.15 2.31 -5.27
C ARG A 60 -9.22 2.58 -6.33
N PHE A 61 -9.16 1.85 -7.43
CA PHE A 61 -10.20 1.85 -8.46
C PHE A 61 -11.42 1.05 -7.98
N LEU A 62 -12.62 1.56 -8.25
CA LEU A 62 -13.85 0.77 -8.21
C LEU A 62 -13.88 -0.13 -9.45
N ILE A 63 -14.25 -1.41 -9.29
CA ILE A 63 -14.39 -2.33 -10.42
C ILE A 63 -15.87 -2.40 -10.83
N ASN A 64 -16.19 -1.99 -12.04
CA ASN A 64 -17.56 -2.03 -12.59
C ASN A 64 -17.66 -3.12 -13.65
N CYS A 65 -18.35 -4.22 -13.31
CA CYS A 65 -18.59 -5.34 -14.22
C CYS A 65 -19.90 -5.13 -14.98
N TRP A 66 -19.82 -4.82 -16.28
CA TRP A 66 -20.94 -4.61 -17.18
C TRP A 66 -21.20 -5.85 -18.04
N GLY A 67 -22.46 -6.27 -18.14
CA GLY A 67 -22.81 -7.36 -19.04
C GLY A 67 -24.24 -7.84 -18.91
N ASP A 68 -24.48 -9.03 -19.46
CA ASP A 68 -25.77 -9.68 -19.50
C ASP A 68 -25.95 -10.74 -18.37
N SER A 69 -26.59 -11.87 -18.68
CA SER A 69 -26.81 -12.98 -17.76
C SER A 69 -25.52 -13.66 -17.30
N MET A 70 -24.46 -13.62 -18.10
CA MET A 70 -23.15 -14.17 -17.72
C MET A 70 -22.53 -13.33 -16.60
N THR A 71 -22.56 -12.00 -16.73
CA THR A 71 -22.11 -11.10 -15.66
C THR A 71 -23.04 -11.15 -14.44
N ALA A 72 -24.36 -11.28 -14.66
CA ALA A 72 -25.33 -11.45 -13.56
C ALA A 72 -25.13 -12.76 -12.77
N GLY A 73 -24.42 -13.74 -13.34
CA GLY A 73 -24.15 -15.04 -12.71
C GLY A 73 -25.32 -16.03 -12.82
N GLN A 74 -26.14 -15.91 -13.87
CA GLN A 74 -27.24 -16.84 -14.11
C GLN A 74 -26.72 -18.28 -14.21
N GLY A 75 -27.39 -19.23 -13.55
CA GLY A 75 -26.93 -20.62 -13.46
C GLY A 75 -25.87 -20.89 -12.38
N GLY A 76 -25.30 -19.85 -11.76
CA GLY A 76 -24.22 -19.96 -10.77
C GLY A 76 -24.65 -20.33 -9.35
N ASN A 77 -25.95 -20.46 -9.09
CA ASN A 77 -26.52 -20.73 -7.75
C ASN A 77 -26.03 -19.75 -6.66
N GLY A 78 -25.95 -18.47 -7.01
CA GLY A 78 -25.47 -17.41 -6.11
C GLY A 78 -23.97 -17.15 -6.18
N VAL A 79 -23.22 -17.90 -7.00
CA VAL A 79 -21.83 -17.56 -7.35
C VAL A 79 -21.82 -16.79 -8.67
N THR A 80 -21.17 -15.63 -8.67
CA THR A 80 -20.98 -14.78 -9.85
C THR A 80 -19.49 -14.48 -10.02
N TYR A 81 -19.00 -14.28 -11.25
CA TYR A 81 -17.59 -13.92 -11.41
C TYR A 81 -17.25 -12.57 -10.73
N PRO A 82 -18.11 -11.53 -10.73
CA PRO A 82 -17.82 -10.28 -10.03
C PRO A 82 -17.67 -10.48 -8.51
N GLN A 83 -18.48 -11.35 -7.91
CA GLN A 83 -18.35 -11.68 -6.48
C GLN A 83 -17.02 -12.37 -6.18
N VAL A 84 -16.64 -13.38 -6.97
CA VAL A 84 -15.36 -14.08 -6.75
C VAL A 84 -14.19 -13.13 -7.02
N LEU A 85 -14.30 -12.24 -8.01
CA LEU A 85 -13.28 -11.24 -8.29
C LEU A 85 -13.08 -10.27 -7.12
N LYS A 86 -14.16 -9.88 -6.42
CA LYS A 86 -14.08 -9.11 -5.18
C LYS A 86 -13.27 -9.84 -4.11
N GLU A 87 -13.47 -11.14 -3.95
CA GLU A 87 -12.71 -11.96 -3.00
C GLU A 87 -11.22 -12.07 -3.40
N LEU A 88 -10.92 -12.16 -4.69
CA LEU A 88 -9.55 -12.31 -5.20
C LEU A 88 -8.74 -11.00 -5.14
N THR A 89 -9.38 -9.88 -5.46
CA THR A 89 -8.73 -8.56 -5.52
C THR A 89 -8.78 -7.81 -4.19
N GLY A 90 -9.77 -8.13 -3.35
CA GLY A 90 -10.20 -7.33 -2.22
C GLY A 90 -10.99 -6.07 -2.62
N PHE A 91 -11.00 -5.66 -3.90
CA PHE A 91 -11.52 -4.37 -4.36
C PHE A 91 -13.05 -4.31 -4.27
N PRO A 92 -13.65 -3.11 -4.10
CA PRO A 92 -15.07 -2.94 -4.34
C PRO A 92 -15.38 -3.33 -5.79
N VAL A 93 -16.33 -4.27 -5.97
CA VAL A 93 -16.80 -4.71 -7.28
C VAL A 93 -18.31 -4.53 -7.35
N ASN A 94 -18.77 -3.81 -8.37
CA ASN A 94 -20.17 -3.71 -8.74
C ASN A 94 -20.51 -4.75 -9.82
N ASN A 95 -21.60 -5.47 -9.61
CA ASN A 95 -22.18 -6.34 -10.62
C ASN A 95 -23.32 -5.61 -11.32
N PHE A 96 -23.07 -5.10 -12.52
CA PHE A 96 -24.06 -4.48 -13.40
C PHE A 96 -24.58 -5.45 -14.48
N GLY A 97 -24.47 -6.75 -14.23
CA GLY A 97 -25.05 -7.80 -15.07
C GLY A 97 -26.57 -7.84 -14.99
N VAL A 98 -27.23 -7.88 -16.14
CA VAL A 98 -28.70 -8.02 -16.22
C VAL A 98 -29.08 -9.09 -17.23
N SER A 99 -29.79 -10.13 -16.77
CA SER A 99 -30.16 -11.28 -17.61
C SER A 99 -31.00 -10.87 -18.82
N GLY A 100 -30.55 -11.30 -20.00
CA GLY A 100 -31.25 -11.13 -21.28
C GLY A 100 -31.07 -9.77 -21.95
N GLU A 101 -30.26 -8.87 -21.37
CA GLU A 101 -29.97 -7.60 -22.02
C GLU A 101 -29.08 -7.77 -23.25
N ASN A 102 -29.38 -6.98 -24.27
CA ASN A 102 -28.57 -6.86 -25.47
C ASN A 102 -27.54 -5.72 -25.34
N THR A 103 -26.68 -5.59 -26.34
CA THR A 103 -25.56 -4.65 -26.30
C THR A 103 -25.98 -3.18 -26.16
N TYR A 104 -27.08 -2.74 -26.78
CA TYR A 104 -27.56 -1.36 -26.63
C TYR A 104 -28.06 -1.05 -25.21
N GLU A 105 -28.76 -1.99 -24.58
CA GLU A 105 -29.27 -1.81 -23.21
C GLU A 105 -28.11 -1.68 -22.22
N ILE A 106 -27.05 -2.47 -22.40
CA ILE A 106 -25.84 -2.41 -21.57
C ILE A 106 -25.10 -1.09 -21.79
N VAL A 107 -24.94 -0.67 -23.05
CA VAL A 107 -24.32 0.62 -23.42
C VAL A 107 -25.08 1.78 -22.78
N ASP A 108 -26.41 1.83 -22.96
CA ASP A 108 -27.26 2.91 -22.44
C ASP A 108 -27.16 3.00 -20.89
N ARG A 109 -27.15 1.87 -20.18
CA ARG A 109 -26.99 1.87 -18.71
C ARG A 109 -25.62 2.34 -18.26
N SER A 110 -24.56 2.00 -19.00
CA SER A 110 -23.21 2.46 -18.70
C SER A 110 -23.09 3.97 -18.94
N ALA A 111 -23.69 4.47 -20.02
CA ALA A 111 -23.78 5.90 -20.31
C ALA A 111 -24.56 6.67 -19.22
N GLU A 112 -25.66 6.10 -18.72
CA GLU A 112 -26.43 6.68 -17.60
C GLU A 112 -25.65 6.71 -16.28
N TYR A 113 -24.72 5.77 -16.06
CA TYR A 113 -23.83 5.76 -14.90
C TYR A 113 -22.84 6.92 -14.93
N GLY A 114 -22.35 7.27 -16.13
CA GLY A 114 -21.51 8.43 -16.38
C GLY A 114 -20.01 8.16 -16.23
N ASP A 115 -19.30 9.18 -15.74
CA ASP A 115 -17.83 9.21 -15.61
C ASP A 115 -17.29 8.06 -14.74
N GLN A 116 -16.32 7.33 -15.28
CA GLN A 116 -15.62 6.19 -14.69
C GLN A 116 -14.10 6.31 -14.93
N SER A 117 -13.58 7.54 -15.12
CA SER A 117 -12.16 7.78 -15.39
C SER A 117 -11.23 7.31 -14.25
N GLY A 118 -11.78 7.14 -13.04
CA GLY A 118 -11.10 6.64 -11.84
C GLY A 118 -11.37 5.17 -11.52
N ASP A 119 -12.04 4.43 -12.41
CA ASP A 119 -12.50 3.05 -12.19
C ASP A 119 -11.79 2.05 -13.10
N ILE A 120 -12.12 0.77 -12.95
CA ILE A 120 -11.78 -0.31 -13.89
C ILE A 120 -13.08 -0.91 -14.43
N MET A 121 -13.26 -0.88 -15.76
CA MET A 121 -14.43 -1.47 -16.41
C MET A 121 -14.14 -2.90 -16.87
N ILE A 122 -14.99 -3.85 -16.50
CA ILE A 122 -14.95 -5.21 -17.05
C ILE A 122 -16.22 -5.40 -17.87
N ILE A 123 -16.11 -5.76 -19.15
CA ILE A 123 -17.24 -5.77 -20.07
C ILE A 123 -17.39 -7.15 -20.72
N GLU A 124 -18.57 -7.74 -20.60
CA GLU A 124 -18.98 -8.98 -21.27
C GLU A 124 -20.35 -8.78 -21.94
N MET A 125 -20.37 -8.60 -23.27
CA MET A 125 -21.62 -8.40 -24.02
C MET A 125 -21.52 -8.92 -25.47
N GLY A 126 -22.67 -9.23 -26.08
CA GLY A 126 -22.76 -9.56 -27.51
C GLY A 126 -23.69 -10.73 -27.83
N ASP A 127 -23.83 -11.68 -26.91
CA ASP A 127 -24.55 -12.95 -27.15
C ASP A 127 -26.05 -12.75 -27.39
N ASN A 128 -26.66 -11.76 -26.74
CA ASN A 128 -28.06 -11.38 -26.95
C ASN A 128 -28.28 -10.49 -28.20
N GLY A 129 -27.23 -10.27 -29.00
CA GLY A 129 -27.29 -9.61 -30.30
C GLY A 129 -27.49 -8.09 -30.24
N LYS A 130 -28.18 -7.56 -31.26
CA LYS A 130 -28.40 -6.13 -31.57
C LYS A 130 -27.19 -5.35 -32.11
N TRP A 131 -26.19 -6.06 -32.61
CA TRP A 131 -25.13 -5.52 -33.45
C TRP A 131 -25.28 -6.05 -34.89
N LYS A 132 -24.87 -5.26 -35.89
CA LYS A 132 -25.06 -5.58 -37.33
C LYS A 132 -23.94 -6.44 -37.91
N ASN A 133 -22.73 -6.24 -37.42
CA ASN A 133 -21.50 -6.92 -37.79
C ASN A 133 -20.45 -6.65 -36.70
N MET A 134 -19.30 -7.31 -36.81
CA MET A 134 -18.27 -7.21 -35.76
C MET A 134 -17.77 -5.77 -35.55
N ASP A 135 -17.67 -4.97 -36.61
CA ASP A 135 -17.29 -3.55 -36.49
C ASP A 135 -18.31 -2.75 -35.66
N ASP A 136 -19.60 -3.02 -35.83
CA ASP A 136 -20.68 -2.39 -35.04
C ASP A 136 -20.59 -2.78 -33.56
N LEU A 137 -20.27 -4.04 -33.25
CA LEU A 137 -20.07 -4.49 -31.88
C LEU A 137 -18.81 -3.87 -31.25
N ILE A 138 -17.69 -3.86 -31.97
CA ILE A 138 -16.45 -3.21 -31.53
C ILE A 138 -16.68 -1.73 -31.24
N ASN A 139 -17.43 -1.03 -32.11
CA ASN A 139 -17.79 0.37 -31.87
C ASN A 139 -18.66 0.54 -30.62
N GLN A 140 -19.55 -0.41 -30.31
CA GLN A 140 -20.35 -0.34 -29.07
C GLN A 140 -19.49 -0.51 -27.82
N TYR A 141 -18.52 -1.45 -27.82
CA TYR A 141 -17.51 -1.55 -26.76
C TYR A 141 -16.71 -0.25 -26.62
N GLN A 142 -16.23 0.31 -27.74
CA GLN A 142 -15.45 1.55 -27.72
C GLN A 142 -16.27 2.74 -27.19
N ASN A 143 -17.53 2.85 -27.59
CA ASN A 143 -18.42 3.92 -27.11
C ASN A 143 -18.62 3.85 -25.60
N MET A 144 -18.76 2.66 -25.01
CA MET A 144 -18.86 2.53 -23.55
C MET A 144 -17.61 3.09 -22.85
N LEU A 145 -16.42 2.80 -23.38
CA LEU A 145 -15.16 3.27 -22.80
C LEU A 145 -14.99 4.79 -22.97
N ASP A 146 -15.31 5.31 -24.17
CA ASP A 146 -15.19 6.73 -24.50
C ASP A 146 -16.17 7.60 -23.70
N GLU A 147 -17.42 7.16 -23.54
CA GLU A 147 -18.44 7.90 -22.78
C GLU A 147 -18.15 7.90 -21.28
N ALA A 148 -17.52 6.83 -20.80
CA ALA A 148 -17.13 6.67 -19.41
C ALA A 148 -15.76 7.31 -19.08
N ASP A 149 -15.04 7.83 -20.07
CA ASP A 149 -13.64 8.31 -19.96
C ASP A 149 -12.70 7.29 -19.28
N CYS A 150 -12.96 5.99 -19.47
CA CYS A 150 -12.28 4.93 -18.73
C CYS A 150 -11.13 4.32 -19.55
N SER A 151 -9.90 4.48 -19.05
CA SER A 151 -8.70 3.92 -19.68
C SER A 151 -8.32 2.53 -19.17
N ASN A 152 -8.86 2.11 -18.01
CA ASN A 152 -8.57 0.81 -17.41
C ASN A 152 -9.73 -0.13 -17.65
N TYR A 153 -9.55 -1.12 -18.54
CA TYR A 153 -10.63 -2.02 -18.89
C TYR A 153 -10.17 -3.43 -19.26
N ILE A 154 -11.08 -4.39 -19.07
CA ILE A 154 -10.94 -5.78 -19.51
C ILE A 154 -12.18 -6.14 -20.31
N ILE A 155 -11.98 -6.73 -21.49
CA ILE A 155 -13.08 -7.26 -22.31
C ILE A 155 -13.05 -8.78 -22.20
N ILE A 156 -14.17 -9.35 -21.75
CA ILE A 156 -14.36 -10.80 -21.70
C ILE A 156 -15.00 -11.22 -23.02
N SER A 157 -14.31 -12.04 -23.79
CA SER A 157 -14.93 -12.65 -24.97
C SER A 157 -16.02 -13.62 -24.53
N SER A 158 -17.09 -13.74 -25.32
CA SER A 158 -18.12 -14.75 -25.11
C SER A 158 -17.53 -16.15 -24.91
N THR A 159 -18.21 -16.93 -24.08
CA THR A 159 -17.92 -18.35 -23.89
C THR A 159 -18.56 -19.24 -24.95
N ASP A 160 -19.40 -18.67 -25.82
CA ASP A 160 -20.08 -19.30 -26.94
C ASP A 160 -19.82 -18.53 -28.27
N ASP A 161 -20.28 -19.06 -29.41
CA ASP A 161 -20.33 -18.29 -30.66
C ASP A 161 -21.64 -17.47 -30.69
N PRO A 162 -21.57 -16.13 -30.70
CA PRO A 162 -22.79 -15.29 -30.68
C PRO A 162 -23.64 -15.41 -31.95
N ASN A 163 -23.14 -16.05 -33.02
CA ASN A 163 -23.92 -16.35 -34.23
C ASN A 163 -24.48 -17.79 -34.26
N ASP A 164 -24.16 -18.64 -33.29
CA ASP A 164 -24.62 -20.02 -33.21
C ASP A 164 -25.66 -20.21 -32.10
N THR A 165 -26.94 -20.07 -32.46
CA THR A 165 -28.04 -20.24 -31.51
C THR A 165 -28.24 -21.70 -31.08
N ASP A 166 -27.67 -22.68 -31.79
CA ASP A 166 -27.83 -24.10 -31.48
C ASP A 166 -26.83 -24.58 -30.41
N GLN A 167 -25.77 -23.78 -30.16
CA GLN A 167 -24.79 -24.03 -29.11
C GLN A 167 -25.43 -24.08 -27.71
N ILE A 168 -26.53 -23.36 -27.48
CA ILE A 168 -27.30 -23.38 -26.23
C ILE A 168 -27.85 -24.78 -25.90
N TRP A 169 -28.07 -25.63 -26.92
CA TRP A 169 -28.53 -27.02 -26.79
C TRP A 169 -27.41 -28.04 -26.92
N GLY A 170 -26.16 -27.59 -27.13
CA GLY A 170 -25.00 -28.46 -27.33
C GLY A 170 -24.93 -29.08 -28.73
N GLU A 171 -25.63 -28.52 -29.71
CA GLU A 171 -25.76 -29.06 -31.07
C GLU A 171 -24.93 -28.29 -32.11
N SER A 172 -23.95 -27.48 -31.67
CA SER A 172 -23.08 -26.73 -32.59
C SER A 172 -22.22 -27.66 -33.46
N GLY A 173 -22.19 -27.39 -34.76
CA GLY A 173 -21.28 -28.05 -35.72
C GLY A 173 -19.92 -27.36 -35.85
N TYR A 174 -19.68 -26.27 -35.10
CA TYR A 174 -18.45 -25.50 -35.16
C TYR A 174 -17.48 -25.95 -34.06
N GLU A 175 -16.36 -26.57 -34.45
CA GLU A 175 -15.35 -27.12 -33.55
C GLU A 175 -14.00 -26.39 -33.74
N PRO A 176 -13.83 -25.16 -33.24
CA PRO A 176 -12.61 -24.37 -33.45
C PRO A 176 -11.38 -24.91 -32.70
N GLY A 177 -11.57 -25.86 -31.77
CA GLY A 177 -10.50 -26.29 -30.88
C GLY A 177 -9.97 -25.12 -30.05
N MET A 178 -8.66 -25.08 -29.83
CA MET A 178 -7.98 -23.98 -29.13
C MET A 178 -7.53 -22.84 -30.05
N GLN A 179 -7.95 -22.84 -31.33
CA GLN A 179 -7.77 -21.69 -32.20
C GLN A 179 -8.69 -20.56 -31.76
N ASP A 180 -8.29 -19.33 -32.07
CA ASP A 180 -9.17 -18.17 -31.86
C ASP A 180 -10.37 -18.28 -32.81
N THR A 181 -11.57 -18.07 -32.28
CA THR A 181 -12.77 -17.90 -33.11
C THR A 181 -12.68 -16.58 -33.88
N TRP A 182 -13.53 -16.40 -34.90
CA TRP A 182 -13.62 -15.14 -35.63
C TRP A 182 -13.92 -13.94 -34.69
N TYR A 183 -14.70 -14.20 -33.63
CA TYR A 183 -15.07 -13.23 -32.61
C TYR A 183 -13.90 -12.90 -31.67
N GLU A 184 -13.24 -13.93 -31.13
CA GLU A 184 -12.06 -13.76 -30.25
C GLU A 184 -10.92 -13.03 -30.99
N ALA A 185 -10.69 -13.37 -32.26
CA ALA A 185 -9.66 -12.74 -33.09
C ALA A 185 -9.97 -11.25 -33.34
N ALA A 186 -11.22 -10.90 -33.65
CA ALA A 186 -11.60 -9.52 -33.91
C ALA A 186 -11.58 -8.65 -32.65
N LEU A 187 -11.96 -9.17 -31.47
CA LEU A 187 -11.78 -8.46 -30.22
C LEU A 187 -10.30 -8.21 -29.91
N LYS A 188 -9.43 -9.20 -30.13
CA LYS A 188 -7.98 -9.04 -29.92
C LYS A 188 -7.37 -8.02 -30.88
N ASP A 189 -7.81 -7.98 -32.13
CA ASP A 189 -7.34 -6.98 -33.09
C ASP A 189 -7.72 -5.55 -32.66
N ALA A 190 -8.92 -5.38 -32.09
CA ALA A 190 -9.42 -4.09 -31.64
C ALA A 190 -8.84 -3.64 -30.29
N PHE A 191 -8.74 -4.54 -29.31
CA PHE A 191 -8.48 -4.21 -27.90
C PHE A 191 -7.17 -4.80 -27.36
N GLY A 192 -6.44 -5.56 -28.17
CA GLY A 192 -5.10 -6.06 -27.85
C GLY A 192 -5.07 -6.91 -26.57
N GLU A 193 -4.17 -6.53 -25.66
CA GLU A 193 -3.89 -7.28 -24.42
C GLU A 193 -5.05 -7.23 -23.41
N HIS A 194 -6.01 -6.31 -23.57
CA HIS A 194 -7.16 -6.14 -22.68
C HIS A 194 -8.21 -7.26 -22.81
N VAL A 195 -8.06 -8.18 -23.76
CA VAL A 195 -9.04 -9.24 -24.03
C VAL A 195 -8.72 -10.51 -23.23
N VAL A 196 -9.72 -10.99 -22.50
CA VAL A 196 -9.76 -12.34 -21.92
C VAL A 196 -10.53 -13.26 -22.87
N THR A 197 -9.85 -14.26 -23.43
CA THR A 197 -10.55 -15.34 -24.15
C THR A 197 -11.11 -16.37 -23.18
N ALA A 198 -12.30 -16.08 -22.63
CA ALA A 198 -12.87 -16.84 -21.51
C ALA A 198 -13.04 -18.33 -21.84
N ARG A 199 -13.49 -18.66 -23.05
CA ARG A 199 -13.66 -20.03 -23.53
C ARG A 199 -12.36 -20.84 -23.40
N LYS A 200 -11.28 -20.33 -23.97
CA LYS A 200 -9.96 -20.97 -23.96
C LYS A 200 -9.44 -21.13 -22.53
N TYR A 201 -9.56 -20.08 -21.72
CA TYR A 201 -9.12 -20.11 -20.33
C TYR A 201 -9.86 -21.17 -19.50
N LEU A 202 -11.19 -21.25 -19.66
CA LEU A 202 -12.02 -22.24 -18.96
C LEU A 202 -11.69 -23.67 -19.38
N ILE A 203 -11.35 -23.91 -20.66
CA ILE A 203 -10.92 -25.22 -21.15
C ILE A 203 -9.57 -25.62 -20.52
N GLU A 204 -8.60 -24.71 -20.48
CA GLU A 204 -7.24 -25.02 -20.00
C GLU A 204 -7.14 -25.10 -18.48
N ASN A 205 -7.86 -24.22 -17.76
CA ASN A 205 -7.62 -23.99 -16.33
C ASN A 205 -8.86 -24.24 -15.46
N GLY A 206 -10.06 -24.32 -16.05
CA GLY A 206 -11.29 -24.31 -15.27
C GLY A 206 -11.44 -25.50 -14.32
N LEU A 207 -11.03 -26.70 -14.74
CA LEU A 207 -11.07 -27.88 -13.86
C LEU A 207 -10.03 -27.80 -12.75
N SER A 208 -8.80 -27.41 -13.07
CA SER A 208 -7.68 -27.37 -12.13
C SER A 208 -7.86 -26.31 -11.04
N ILE A 209 -8.38 -25.12 -11.39
CA ILE A 209 -8.75 -24.04 -10.45
C ILE A 209 -9.75 -24.55 -9.40
N ASN A 210 -10.65 -25.45 -9.81
CA ASN A 210 -11.68 -25.98 -8.93
C ASN A 210 -11.30 -27.32 -8.28
N GLY A 211 -10.09 -27.84 -8.52
CA GLY A 211 -9.64 -29.13 -8.02
C GLY A 211 -10.49 -30.31 -8.53
N LEU A 212 -11.06 -30.19 -9.74
CA LEU A 212 -11.85 -31.24 -10.38
C LEU A 212 -10.95 -32.14 -11.24
N ASP A 213 -11.26 -33.44 -11.24
CA ASP A 213 -10.57 -34.41 -12.07
C ASP A 213 -11.05 -34.33 -13.53
N GLU A 214 -10.10 -34.34 -14.47
CA GLU A 214 -10.38 -34.32 -15.91
C GLU A 214 -10.80 -35.72 -16.41
N THR A 215 -11.94 -35.79 -17.09
CA THR A 215 -12.46 -37.02 -17.71
C THR A 215 -12.08 -37.16 -19.18
N ASP A 216 -12.31 -38.34 -19.77
CA ASP A 216 -12.14 -38.52 -21.23
C ASP A 216 -13.07 -37.59 -22.04
N GLU A 217 -14.30 -37.38 -21.57
CA GLU A 217 -15.27 -36.48 -22.20
C GLU A 217 -14.79 -35.02 -22.17
N ASP A 218 -14.16 -34.59 -21.07
CA ASP A 218 -13.58 -33.25 -20.98
C ASP A 218 -12.48 -33.04 -22.03
N ARG A 219 -11.61 -34.04 -22.23
CA ARG A 219 -10.57 -34.00 -23.27
C ARG A 219 -11.16 -33.94 -24.68
N GLU A 220 -12.15 -34.78 -24.97
CA GLU A 220 -12.83 -34.78 -26.28
C GLU A 220 -13.53 -33.44 -26.56
N ARG A 221 -14.13 -32.82 -25.55
CA ARG A 221 -14.73 -31.48 -25.66
C ARG A 221 -13.67 -30.39 -25.85
N ALA A 222 -12.57 -30.46 -25.11
CA ALA A 222 -11.46 -29.52 -25.24
C ALA A 222 -10.84 -29.54 -26.65
N GLU A 223 -10.67 -30.72 -27.25
CA GLU A 223 -10.18 -30.86 -28.64
C GLU A 223 -11.08 -30.14 -29.65
N LYS A 224 -12.38 -30.06 -29.36
CA LYS A 224 -13.39 -29.36 -30.17
C LYS A 224 -13.51 -27.88 -29.82
N GLY A 225 -12.85 -27.42 -28.76
CA GLY A 225 -12.93 -26.04 -28.30
C GLY A 225 -14.16 -25.76 -27.43
N LEU A 226 -14.76 -26.81 -26.86
CA LEU A 226 -15.93 -26.76 -26.00
C LEU A 226 -15.53 -26.80 -24.53
N ILE A 227 -16.13 -25.95 -23.71
CA ILE A 227 -15.94 -25.94 -22.26
C ILE A 227 -16.50 -27.25 -21.65
N SER A 228 -15.81 -27.75 -20.63
CA SER A 228 -16.25 -28.90 -19.83
C SER A 228 -17.68 -28.74 -19.32
N LEU A 229 -18.49 -29.80 -19.41
CA LEU A 229 -19.83 -29.82 -18.82
C LEU A 229 -19.80 -29.72 -17.30
N GLN A 230 -18.67 -30.03 -16.65
CA GLN A 230 -18.49 -29.85 -15.20
C GLN A 230 -18.47 -28.37 -14.79
N LEU A 231 -18.24 -27.46 -15.73
CA LEU A 231 -18.21 -26.00 -15.51
C LEU A 231 -19.49 -25.31 -16.00
N ARG A 232 -20.29 -25.98 -16.84
CA ARG A 232 -21.60 -25.50 -17.33
C ARG A 232 -22.73 -25.88 -16.37
N ASN A 233 -23.83 -25.14 -16.42
CA ASN A 233 -25.09 -25.57 -15.84
C ASN A 233 -26.00 -26.17 -16.91
N TYR A 234 -25.60 -27.33 -17.42
CA TYR A 234 -26.29 -28.03 -18.53
C TYR A 234 -27.73 -28.47 -18.21
N TRP A 235 -28.17 -28.36 -16.95
CA TRP A 235 -29.57 -28.56 -16.56
C TRP A 235 -30.48 -27.41 -16.97
N ILE A 236 -29.89 -26.22 -17.21
CA ILE A 236 -30.57 -25.03 -17.73
C ILE A 236 -30.31 -24.94 -19.22
N ASP A 237 -29.03 -24.86 -19.60
CA ASP A 237 -28.56 -24.77 -20.99
C ASP A 237 -27.05 -25.03 -21.06
N ASN A 238 -26.50 -25.11 -22.28
CA ASN A 238 -25.08 -25.31 -22.54
C ASN A 238 -24.29 -23.97 -22.64
N THR A 239 -24.87 -22.86 -22.17
CA THR A 239 -24.29 -21.50 -22.21
C THR A 239 -23.90 -21.03 -20.82
N HIS A 240 -24.79 -21.08 -19.85
CA HIS A 240 -24.54 -20.55 -18.52
C HIS A 240 -23.57 -21.42 -17.74
N LEU A 241 -22.68 -20.76 -16.99
CA LEU A 241 -21.76 -21.42 -16.09
C LEU A 241 -22.46 -21.82 -14.80
N ASN A 242 -21.97 -22.88 -14.16
CA ASN A 242 -22.28 -23.16 -12.78
C ASN A 242 -21.28 -22.42 -11.86
N GLY A 243 -21.37 -22.61 -10.55
CA GLY A 243 -20.47 -21.92 -9.60
C GLY A 243 -18.97 -22.20 -9.81
N TYR A 244 -18.60 -23.38 -10.31
CA TYR A 244 -17.20 -23.69 -10.66
C TYR A 244 -16.75 -22.93 -11.91
N GLY A 245 -17.62 -22.85 -12.92
CA GLY A 245 -17.35 -22.08 -14.13
C GLY A 245 -17.19 -20.59 -13.84
N TYR A 246 -18.11 -19.97 -13.06
CA TYR A 246 -17.98 -18.56 -12.69
C TYR A 246 -16.76 -18.27 -11.82
N ARG A 247 -16.38 -19.20 -10.93
CA ARG A 247 -15.10 -19.09 -10.20
C ARG A 247 -13.93 -19.04 -11.18
N ALA A 248 -13.85 -19.97 -12.12
CA ALA A 248 -12.77 -20.01 -13.09
C ALA A 248 -12.74 -18.79 -14.03
N GLN A 249 -13.91 -18.28 -14.44
CA GLN A 249 -14.00 -17.02 -15.20
C GLN A 249 -13.45 -15.83 -14.39
N ALA A 250 -13.74 -15.76 -13.08
CA ALA A 250 -13.19 -14.72 -12.22
C ALA A 250 -11.66 -14.78 -12.11
N TYR A 251 -11.07 -15.98 -12.08
CA TYR A 251 -9.62 -16.15 -12.12
C TYR A 251 -9.02 -15.67 -13.45
N ALA A 252 -9.68 -15.92 -14.59
CA ALA A 252 -9.26 -15.42 -15.89
C ALA A 252 -9.14 -13.88 -15.90
N VAL A 253 -10.16 -13.23 -15.35
CA VAL A 253 -10.20 -11.76 -15.23
C VAL A 253 -9.18 -11.28 -14.20
N TYR A 254 -9.06 -11.94 -13.05
CA TYR A 254 -8.10 -11.62 -12.01
C TYR A 254 -6.65 -11.65 -12.51
N GLU A 255 -6.26 -12.71 -13.20
CA GLU A 255 -4.91 -12.84 -13.77
C GLU A 255 -4.67 -11.79 -14.86
N LYS A 256 -5.69 -11.49 -15.68
CA LYS A 256 -5.60 -10.41 -16.66
C LYS A 256 -5.40 -9.04 -16.02
N GLY A 257 -6.10 -8.73 -14.93
CA GLY A 257 -5.89 -7.45 -14.25
C GLY A 257 -4.53 -7.34 -13.57
N ILE A 258 -3.91 -8.45 -13.16
CA ILE A 258 -2.49 -8.47 -12.74
C ILE A 258 -1.59 -8.17 -13.94
N GLU A 259 -1.81 -8.85 -15.07
CA GLU A 259 -1.03 -8.66 -16.30
C GLU A 259 -1.06 -7.21 -16.79
N LEU A 260 -2.22 -6.56 -16.72
CA LEU A 260 -2.42 -5.16 -17.11
C LEU A 260 -1.99 -4.13 -16.04
N GLY A 261 -1.60 -4.59 -14.84
CA GLY A 261 -1.21 -3.72 -13.73
C GLY A 261 -2.36 -2.96 -13.06
N TYR A 262 -3.58 -3.47 -13.17
CA TYR A 262 -4.78 -2.90 -12.54
C TYR A 262 -4.90 -3.23 -11.06
N TRP A 263 -4.42 -4.42 -10.67
CA TRP A 263 -4.31 -4.84 -9.27
C TRP A 263 -3.15 -5.80 -9.08
N PHE A 264 -2.87 -6.09 -7.81
CA PHE A 264 -1.70 -6.83 -7.35
C PHE A 264 -2.03 -8.27 -6.95
N ALA A 265 -1.03 -9.15 -6.98
CA ALA A 265 -1.21 -10.54 -6.59
C ALA A 265 -1.39 -10.65 -5.07
N ASN A 266 -2.45 -11.34 -4.63
CA ASN A 266 -2.86 -11.49 -3.23
C ASN A 266 -3.37 -10.19 -2.61
N GLY A 267 -4.29 -9.50 -3.29
CA GLY A 267 -5.00 -8.35 -2.76
C GLY A 267 -5.71 -8.70 -1.45
N GLY A 268 -5.09 -8.35 -0.32
CA GLY A 268 -5.65 -8.58 1.00
C GLY A 268 -6.99 -7.86 1.20
N ASP A 269 -7.65 -8.18 2.32
CA ASP A 269 -8.96 -7.66 2.73
C ASP A 269 -8.89 -6.15 3.08
N VAL A 270 -8.62 -5.31 2.10
CA VAL A 270 -8.66 -3.86 2.25
C VAL A 270 -10.13 -3.48 2.14
N THR A 271 -10.74 -3.00 3.21
CA THR A 271 -12.20 -2.77 3.29
C THR A 271 -12.58 -1.29 3.21
N SER A 272 -11.63 -0.39 2.94
CA SER A 272 -11.84 1.06 2.88
C SER A 272 -11.32 1.69 1.58
N ASP A 273 -11.90 2.83 1.19
CA ASP A 273 -11.46 3.74 0.11
C ASP A 273 -10.21 4.53 0.58
N SER A 274 -9.15 3.81 0.96
CA SER A 274 -7.91 4.41 1.46
C SER A 274 -6.74 4.07 0.55
N TRP A 275 -5.71 4.91 0.61
CA TRP A 275 -4.44 4.62 -0.03
C TRP A 275 -3.73 3.48 0.70
N VAL A 276 -3.04 2.64 -0.07
CA VAL A 276 -2.34 1.44 0.43
C VAL A 276 -0.85 1.49 0.11
N VAL A 277 -0.08 0.73 0.89
CA VAL A 277 1.32 0.42 0.60
C VAL A 277 1.40 -0.88 -0.20
N VAL A 278 2.19 -0.86 -1.27
CA VAL A 278 2.49 -2.04 -2.09
C VAL A 278 3.99 -2.25 -2.17
N GLU A 279 4.48 -3.43 -1.84
CA GLU A 279 5.89 -3.83 -2.01
C GLU A 279 5.93 -5.14 -2.81
N ASP A 280 6.78 -5.19 -3.85
CA ASP A 280 6.94 -6.35 -4.75
C ASP A 280 5.60 -6.91 -5.27
N ASP A 281 4.72 -6.04 -5.76
CA ASP A 281 3.38 -6.38 -6.26
C ASP A 281 2.48 -7.07 -5.22
N VAL A 282 2.70 -6.80 -3.93
CA VAL A 282 1.90 -7.31 -2.80
C VAL A 282 1.48 -6.16 -1.88
N ILE A 283 0.18 -6.09 -1.58
CA ILE A 283 -0.36 -5.12 -0.61
C ILE A 283 0.15 -5.47 0.79
N GLN A 284 0.75 -4.50 1.47
CA GLN A 284 1.27 -4.63 2.83
C GLN A 284 0.18 -4.29 3.86
N ALA A 285 -0.79 -5.19 4.02
CA ALA A 285 -2.01 -4.96 4.81
C ALA A 285 -1.77 -4.77 6.34
N ASP A 286 -0.60 -5.12 6.86
CA ASP A 286 -0.21 -4.96 8.27
C ASP A 286 0.87 -3.88 8.46
N TYR A 287 1.17 -3.09 7.42
CA TYR A 287 2.22 -2.08 7.48
C TYR A 287 1.84 -0.90 8.38
N THR A 288 2.73 -0.56 9.32
CA THR A 288 2.63 0.66 10.13
C THR A 288 3.97 1.40 10.07
N GLY A 289 3.95 2.65 9.61
CA GLY A 289 5.15 3.44 9.42
C GLY A 289 5.02 4.51 8.34
N MET A 290 6.16 5.06 7.92
CA MET A 290 6.20 6.08 6.87
C MET A 290 6.43 5.48 5.49
N ALA A 291 5.60 5.83 4.52
CA ALA A 291 5.79 5.51 3.09
C ALA A 291 5.91 6.80 2.27
N SER A 292 6.61 6.77 1.12
CA SER A 292 6.77 7.94 0.26
C SER A 292 6.12 7.78 -1.11
N ASN A 293 5.74 8.90 -1.71
CA ASN A 293 5.34 9.02 -3.11
C ASN A 293 5.93 10.32 -3.71
N GLU A 294 5.55 10.67 -4.94
CA GLU A 294 6.03 11.89 -5.61
C GLU A 294 5.66 13.21 -4.89
N TYR A 295 4.68 13.18 -3.98
CA TYR A 295 4.20 14.34 -3.22
C TYR A 295 4.83 14.45 -1.83
N GLY A 296 5.48 13.41 -1.32
CA GLY A 296 6.15 13.44 -0.01
C GLY A 296 6.03 12.13 0.77
N TRP A 297 6.21 12.24 2.09
CA TRP A 297 6.12 11.13 3.04
C TRP A 297 4.81 11.17 3.83
N TRP A 298 4.19 10.01 3.99
CA TRP A 298 2.88 9.81 4.58
C TRP A 298 2.91 8.72 5.65
N TYR A 299 2.06 8.83 6.66
CA TYR A 299 1.93 7.86 7.74
C TYR A 299 0.83 6.85 7.44
N PHE A 300 1.16 5.57 7.64
CA PHE A 300 0.27 4.45 7.48
C PHE A 300 0.08 3.70 8.80
N ASN A 301 -1.14 3.26 9.04
CA ASN A 301 -1.50 2.38 10.14
C ASN A 301 -2.33 1.21 9.60
N ASP A 302 -1.92 -0.02 9.92
CA ASP A 302 -2.56 -1.25 9.45
C ASP A 302 -2.81 -1.26 7.92
N GLY A 303 -1.76 -0.92 7.15
CA GLY A 303 -1.76 -0.95 5.69
C GLY A 303 -2.52 0.19 5.00
N THR A 304 -3.12 1.11 5.77
CA THR A 304 -3.93 2.22 5.24
C THR A 304 -3.39 3.59 5.63
N LEU A 305 -3.55 4.58 4.76
CA LEU A 305 -3.17 5.96 5.05
C LEU A 305 -3.95 6.51 6.26
N ASP A 306 -3.23 7.02 7.25
CA ASP A 306 -3.82 7.63 8.46
C ASP A 306 -3.54 9.14 8.50
N LEU A 307 -4.50 9.90 7.98
CA LEU A 307 -4.48 11.37 7.98
C LEU A 307 -4.76 11.99 9.37
N SER A 308 -5.11 11.17 10.37
CA SER A 308 -5.33 11.67 11.74
C SER A 308 -4.05 11.64 12.58
N TYR A 309 -3.02 10.92 12.12
CA TYR A 309 -1.78 10.76 12.86
C TYR A 309 -1.00 12.07 12.98
N THR A 310 -0.63 12.44 14.21
CA THR A 310 0.29 13.55 14.50
C THR A 310 1.26 13.10 15.60
N GLY A 311 2.56 13.14 15.31
CA GLY A 311 3.57 12.58 16.21
C GLY A 311 4.87 12.20 15.51
N MET A 312 5.74 11.48 16.22
CA MET A 312 7.01 11.01 15.67
C MET A 312 6.87 9.66 14.98
N ALA A 313 7.27 9.58 13.71
CA ALA A 313 7.34 8.34 12.95
C ALA A 313 8.77 8.10 12.43
N ALA A 314 9.11 6.85 12.14
CA ALA A 314 10.44 6.48 11.66
C ALA A 314 10.40 5.96 10.22
N ASN A 315 11.46 6.24 9.48
CA ASN A 315 11.83 5.58 8.23
C ASN A 315 13.31 5.18 8.25
N GLU A 316 13.85 4.71 7.13
CA GLU A 316 15.24 4.30 6.98
C GLU A 316 16.27 5.44 7.19
N TYR A 317 15.83 6.70 7.17
CA TYR A 317 16.67 7.88 7.34
C TYR A 317 16.65 8.44 8.77
N GLY A 318 15.70 8.02 9.62
CA GLY A 318 15.62 8.46 11.01
C GLY A 318 14.20 8.68 11.51
N TRP A 319 14.08 9.49 12.55
CA TRP A 319 12.81 9.90 13.15
C TRP A 319 12.39 11.27 12.64
N TRP A 320 11.12 11.37 12.26
CA TRP A 320 10.51 12.55 11.66
C TRP A 320 9.21 12.91 12.38
N TYR A 321 8.83 14.18 12.29
CA TYR A 321 7.57 14.68 12.81
C TYR A 321 6.50 14.69 11.72
N MET A 322 5.34 14.15 12.03
CA MET A 322 4.18 14.06 11.17
C MET A 322 3.06 14.97 11.70
N THR A 323 2.38 15.67 10.81
CA THR A 323 1.19 16.46 11.10
C THR A 323 0.08 16.03 10.13
N ASN A 324 -1.06 15.57 10.66
CA ASN A 324 -2.20 15.06 9.87
C ASN A 324 -1.80 14.00 8.82
N GLY A 325 -0.97 13.04 9.23
CA GLY A 325 -0.51 11.94 8.38
C GLY A 325 0.55 12.31 7.35
N ALA A 326 1.01 13.56 7.29
CA ALA A 326 2.05 14.00 6.35
C ALA A 326 3.32 14.48 7.08
N LEU A 327 4.48 14.32 6.44
CA LEU A 327 5.75 14.82 6.96
C LEU A 327 5.73 16.35 7.11
N ASP A 328 6.00 16.85 8.32
CA ASP A 328 6.02 18.27 8.64
C ASP A 328 7.45 18.78 8.87
N LEU A 329 8.07 19.26 7.79
CA LEU A 329 9.41 19.86 7.83
C LEU A 329 9.44 21.25 8.48
N SER A 330 8.29 21.84 8.82
CA SER A 330 8.23 23.14 9.50
C SER A 330 8.30 23.01 11.02
N TYR A 331 8.06 21.81 11.55
CA TYR A 331 8.02 21.57 12.98
C TYR A 331 9.40 21.72 13.65
N THR A 332 9.50 22.53 14.69
CA THR A 332 10.67 22.63 15.56
C THR A 332 10.18 22.72 17.01
N GLY A 333 10.60 21.79 17.87
CA GLY A 333 10.07 21.68 19.22
C GLY A 333 10.22 20.28 19.83
N MET A 334 9.57 20.06 20.96
CA MET A 334 9.57 18.76 21.64
C MET A 334 8.48 17.84 21.13
N ALA A 335 8.86 16.64 20.70
CA ALA A 335 7.94 15.58 20.33
C ALA A 335 8.22 14.30 21.13
N SER A 336 7.22 13.43 21.29
CA SER A 336 7.38 12.18 22.04
C SER A 336 7.12 10.95 21.16
N ASN A 337 7.83 9.87 21.49
CA ASN A 337 7.54 8.51 21.03
C ASN A 337 7.58 7.54 22.23
N GLU A 338 7.52 6.23 21.97
CA GLU A 338 7.57 5.18 22.99
C GLU A 338 8.85 5.16 23.84
N TYR A 339 9.90 5.88 23.42
CA TYR A 339 11.18 5.97 24.11
C TYR A 339 11.34 7.25 24.95
N GLY A 340 10.41 8.20 24.86
CA GLY A 340 10.42 9.43 25.64
C GLY A 340 10.26 10.69 24.79
N TRP A 341 10.74 11.81 25.34
CA TRP A 341 10.67 13.13 24.70
C TRP A 341 11.99 13.49 24.01
N TRP A 342 11.85 14.00 22.80
CA TRP A 342 12.95 14.32 21.90
C TRP A 342 12.80 15.74 21.33
N TYR A 343 13.92 16.35 20.97
CA TYR A 343 13.94 17.64 20.28
C TYR A 343 13.99 17.44 18.77
N MET A 344 13.12 18.15 18.06
CA MET A 344 13.01 18.13 16.61
C MET A 344 13.43 19.48 16.04
N THR A 345 14.19 19.46 14.94
CA THR A 345 14.57 20.64 14.16
C THR A 345 14.18 20.42 12.71
N ASN A 346 13.35 21.30 12.14
CA ASN A 346 12.82 21.20 10.77
C ASN A 346 12.21 19.81 10.46
N GLY A 347 11.40 19.29 11.38
CA GLY A 347 10.71 18.01 11.27
C GLY A 347 11.58 16.77 11.52
N ALA A 348 12.89 16.90 11.74
CA ALA A 348 13.79 15.77 11.99
C ALA A 348 14.30 15.72 13.42
N LEU A 349 14.56 14.53 13.95
CA LEU A 349 15.19 14.35 15.26
C LEU A 349 16.58 15.00 15.31
N ASP A 350 16.79 15.92 16.25
CA ASP A 350 18.04 16.65 16.42
C ASP A 350 18.81 16.18 17.66
N LEU A 351 19.68 15.19 17.47
CA LEU A 351 20.55 14.67 18.52
C LEU A 351 21.69 15.63 18.91
N SER A 352 21.89 16.74 18.19
CA SER A 352 22.90 17.74 18.53
C SER A 352 22.38 18.79 19.50
N TYR A 353 21.06 18.91 19.64
CA TYR A 353 20.45 19.91 20.50
C TYR A 353 20.73 19.66 21.99
N THR A 354 21.25 20.66 22.68
CA THR A 354 21.37 20.69 24.15
C THR A 354 20.98 22.08 24.61
N GLY A 355 19.95 22.17 25.45
CA GLY A 355 19.36 23.45 25.81
C GLY A 355 17.95 23.35 26.37
N MET A 356 17.26 24.48 26.41
CA MET A 356 15.90 24.59 26.96
C MET A 356 14.84 24.42 25.86
N ALA A 357 13.92 23.48 26.06
CA ALA A 357 12.81 23.24 25.15
C ALA A 357 11.46 23.33 25.87
N LEU A 358 10.42 23.76 25.18
CA LEU A 358 9.08 23.93 25.75
C LEU A 358 8.15 22.83 25.24
N ASN A 359 7.33 22.27 26.13
CA ASN A 359 6.14 21.50 25.78
C ASN A 359 4.93 21.96 26.63
N GLU A 360 3.81 21.26 26.54
CA GLU A 360 2.57 21.58 27.26
C GLU A 360 2.69 21.52 28.79
N TYR A 361 3.74 20.90 29.33
CA TYR A 361 3.98 20.79 30.77
C TYR A 361 4.98 21.84 31.31
N GLY A 362 5.62 22.60 30.42
CA GLY A 362 6.57 23.65 30.78
C GLY A 362 7.91 23.54 30.06
N TRP A 363 8.89 24.29 30.57
CA TRP A 363 10.25 24.31 30.03
C TRP A 363 11.08 23.17 30.62
N TRP A 364 11.68 22.39 29.74
CA TRP A 364 12.52 21.24 30.06
C TRP A 364 13.93 21.41 29.54
N TYR A 365 14.88 20.73 30.18
CA TYR A 365 16.26 20.68 29.74
C TYR A 365 16.50 19.44 28.88
N MET A 366 17.13 19.65 27.73
CA MET A 366 17.47 18.62 26.76
C MET A 366 18.98 18.42 26.72
N THR A 367 19.42 17.16 26.64
CA THR A 367 20.82 16.77 26.45
C THR A 367 20.91 15.82 25.25
N ASN A 368 21.69 16.19 24.23
CA ASN A 368 21.84 15.43 22.98
C ASN A 368 20.49 15.03 22.34
N GLY A 369 19.57 15.98 22.27
CA GLY A 369 18.24 15.82 21.68
C GLY A 369 17.22 15.09 22.57
N ALA A 370 17.60 14.56 23.73
CA ALA A 370 16.69 13.83 24.62
C ALA A 370 16.38 14.62 25.89
N LEU A 371 15.18 14.45 26.45
CA LEU A 371 14.81 15.01 27.75
C LEU A 371 15.72 14.48 28.87
N ASP A 372 16.37 15.38 29.59
CA ASP A 372 17.30 15.05 30.67
C ASP A 372 16.70 15.33 32.05
N LEU A 373 16.02 14.34 32.62
CA LEU A 373 15.44 14.40 33.96
C LEU A 373 16.49 14.40 35.08
N SER A 374 17.78 14.20 34.78
CA SER A 374 18.86 14.23 35.77
C SER A 374 19.50 15.62 35.89
N TYR A 375 19.17 16.54 34.99
CA TYR A 375 19.77 17.85 34.95
C TYR A 375 19.27 18.77 36.07
N THR A 376 20.17 19.21 36.94
CA THR A 376 19.92 20.27 37.91
C THR A 376 21.02 21.31 37.78
N GLY A 377 20.68 22.54 37.41
CA GLY A 377 21.65 23.54 37.00
C GLY A 377 21.04 24.81 36.41
N MET A 378 21.86 25.55 35.68
CA MET A 378 21.50 26.82 35.05
C MET A 378 21.50 26.69 33.53
N ALA A 379 20.42 27.11 32.88
CA ALA A 379 20.31 27.11 31.43
C ALA A 379 19.98 28.52 30.90
N LEU A 380 20.45 28.84 29.70
CA LEU A 380 20.28 30.15 29.06
C LEU A 380 19.31 30.04 27.88
N ASN A 381 18.41 31.01 27.76
CA ASN A 381 17.68 31.31 26.52
C ASN A 381 17.71 32.83 26.24
N GLU A 382 16.96 33.29 25.23
CA GLU A 382 16.89 34.70 24.84
C GLU A 382 16.35 35.64 25.92
N TYR A 383 15.66 35.12 26.94
CA TYR A 383 15.13 35.91 28.06
C TYR A 383 16.07 35.95 29.27
N GLY A 384 17.14 35.14 29.27
CA GLY A 384 18.16 35.13 30.31
C GLY A 384 18.45 33.74 30.86
N TRP A 385 19.06 33.72 32.04
CA TRP A 385 19.47 32.51 32.74
C TRP A 385 18.38 32.04 33.71
N TRP A 386 18.05 30.75 33.61
CA TRP A 386 17.00 30.09 34.35
C TRP A 386 17.54 28.92 35.15
N TYR A 387 16.92 28.62 36.29
CA TYR A 387 17.29 27.47 37.11
C TYR A 387 16.42 26.26 36.81
N PHE A 388 17.05 25.09 36.70
CA PHE A 388 16.40 23.81 36.45
C PHE A 388 16.66 22.85 37.59
N ASN A 389 15.64 22.06 37.92
CA ASN A 389 15.72 20.99 38.91
C ASN A 389 15.08 19.73 38.35
N ASN A 390 15.85 18.63 38.26
CA ASN A 390 15.43 17.36 37.65
C ASN A 390 14.85 17.52 36.23
N GLY A 391 15.52 18.33 35.42
CA GLY A 391 15.18 18.60 34.03
C GLY A 391 14.06 19.61 33.82
N LEU A 392 13.35 20.07 34.87
CA LEU A 392 12.24 21.02 34.76
C LEU A 392 12.64 22.42 35.25
N LEU A 393 12.17 23.46 34.57
CA LEU A 393 12.31 24.84 35.02
C LEU A 393 11.70 25.05 36.41
N ASP A 394 12.50 25.53 37.36
CA ASP A 394 12.10 25.77 38.74
C ASP A 394 12.04 27.27 39.07
N LEU A 395 10.84 27.84 38.92
CA LEU A 395 10.54 29.24 39.26
C LEU A 395 10.45 29.50 40.77
N ASN A 396 10.54 28.48 41.63
CA ASN A 396 10.55 28.66 43.09
C ASN A 396 11.98 28.70 43.64
N TYR A 397 12.99 28.41 42.83
CA TYR A 397 14.37 28.40 43.27
C TYR A 397 14.84 29.80 43.68
N THR A 398 15.35 29.92 44.90
CA THR A 398 16.06 31.09 45.42
C THR A 398 17.30 30.60 46.17
N GLY A 399 18.48 30.96 45.69
CA GLY A 399 19.74 30.40 46.17
C GLY A 399 20.91 30.78 45.27
N ILE A 400 22.05 30.12 45.43
CA ILE A 400 23.22 30.34 44.59
C ILE A 400 23.44 29.14 43.67
N ALA A 401 23.52 29.43 42.37
CA ALA A 401 23.84 28.46 41.34
C ALA A 401 25.09 28.91 40.58
N SER A 402 25.81 27.96 39.98
CA SER A 402 27.09 28.22 39.31
C SER A 402 27.11 27.68 37.89
N ASN A 403 27.80 28.40 37.01
CA ASN A 403 28.20 27.98 35.68
C ASN A 403 29.69 28.28 35.46
N GLU A 404 30.20 28.08 34.24
CA GLU A 404 31.59 28.33 33.88
C GLU A 404 32.02 29.80 33.99
N TYR A 405 31.06 30.74 34.07
CA TYR A 405 31.31 32.18 34.23
C TYR A 405 31.31 32.63 35.70
N GLY A 406 30.94 31.74 36.64
CA GLY A 406 30.99 32.00 38.08
C GLY A 406 29.69 31.61 38.79
N SER A 407 29.54 32.09 40.02
CA SER A 407 28.37 31.82 40.85
C SER A 407 27.45 33.04 40.86
N TRP A 408 26.15 32.80 40.80
CA TRP A 408 25.11 33.82 40.66
C TRP A 408 23.99 33.60 41.67
N TYR A 409 23.47 34.69 42.20
CA TYR A 409 22.30 34.67 43.07
C TYR A 409 21.02 34.66 42.25
N TYR A 410 20.20 33.65 42.49
CA TYR A 410 18.90 33.44 41.88
C TYR A 410 17.78 33.84 42.83
N ARG A 411 16.72 34.42 42.25
CA ARG A 411 15.44 34.68 42.93
C ARG A 411 14.31 34.33 41.96
N ASN A 412 13.40 33.48 42.40
CA ASN A 412 12.28 32.97 41.59
C ASN A 412 12.72 32.34 40.26
N GLY A 413 13.77 31.52 40.31
CA GLY A 413 14.27 30.78 39.16
C GLY A 413 15.07 31.59 38.13
N ILE A 414 15.29 32.90 38.34
CA ILE A 414 16.11 33.76 37.46
C ILE A 414 17.24 34.45 38.23
N ILE A 415 18.30 34.87 37.51
CA ILE A 415 19.37 35.68 38.11
C ILE A 415 18.83 37.05 38.57
N ALA A 416 19.10 37.39 39.83
CA ALA A 416 18.72 38.66 40.42
C ALA A 416 19.78 39.76 40.14
N TYR A 417 19.85 40.22 38.89
CA TYR A 417 20.83 41.24 38.44
C TYR A 417 20.74 42.58 39.19
N ASP A 418 19.58 42.87 39.79
CA ASP A 418 19.31 44.07 40.57
C ASP A 418 19.82 43.98 42.02
N TYR A 419 20.26 42.79 42.46
CA TYR A 419 20.63 42.56 43.85
C TYR A 419 22.13 42.76 44.11
N SER A 420 22.44 43.61 45.09
CA SER A 420 23.76 43.72 45.72
C SER A 420 23.60 43.67 47.25
N GLY A 421 24.33 42.79 47.93
CA GLY A 421 24.18 42.57 49.36
C GLY A 421 24.83 41.26 49.82
N THR A 422 24.36 40.71 50.95
CA THR A 422 24.79 39.40 51.44
C THR A 422 23.66 38.38 51.32
N VAL A 423 23.97 37.13 50.98
CA VAL A 423 23.01 36.02 50.91
C VAL A 423 23.54 34.85 51.71
N ALA A 424 22.68 34.24 52.53
CA ALA A 424 22.99 32.98 53.18
C ALA A 424 22.45 31.83 52.33
N ASP A 425 23.32 30.91 51.90
CA ASP A 425 22.94 29.72 51.14
C ASP A 425 23.78 28.51 51.59
N ASN A 426 23.13 27.36 51.80
CA ASN A 426 23.75 26.13 52.29
C ASN A 426 24.69 26.32 53.51
N GLY A 427 24.31 27.18 54.45
CA GLY A 427 25.08 27.46 55.67
C GLY A 427 26.30 28.36 55.49
N LYS A 428 26.53 28.93 54.31
CA LYS A 428 27.57 29.92 54.02
C LYS A 428 26.95 31.27 53.70
N THR A 429 27.66 32.35 54.01
CA THR A 429 27.27 33.71 53.63
C THR A 429 28.15 34.17 52.48
N TYR A 430 27.52 34.66 51.42
CA TYR A 430 28.16 35.12 50.19
C TYR A 430 27.92 36.62 50.00
N THR A 431 28.91 37.32 49.46
CA THR A 431 28.76 38.70 49.01
C THR A 431 28.37 38.72 47.54
N VAL A 432 27.27 39.38 47.22
CA VAL A 432 26.70 39.47 45.87
C VAL A 432 26.76 40.92 45.40
N GLN A 433 27.20 41.13 44.17
CA GLN A 433 27.19 42.42 43.49
C GLN A 433 26.53 42.26 42.11
N ASN A 434 25.41 42.95 41.90
CA ASN A 434 24.59 42.89 40.69
C ASN A 434 24.27 41.45 40.25
N GLY A 435 23.87 40.62 41.22
CA GLY A 435 23.58 39.20 41.04
C GLY A 435 24.80 38.27 41.02
N PHE A 436 26.02 38.79 40.79
CA PHE A 436 27.25 37.98 40.75
C PHE A 436 27.86 37.77 42.15
N VAL A 437 28.26 36.55 42.47
CA VAL A 437 28.91 36.22 43.74
C VAL A 437 30.40 36.53 43.65
N ILE A 438 30.90 37.41 44.54
CA ILE A 438 32.28 37.89 44.51
C ILE A 438 33.16 37.38 45.66
N ALA A 439 32.58 36.79 46.71
CA ALA A 439 33.28 36.21 47.86
C ALA A 439 32.38 35.32 48.70
#